data_AF-Q3ILL9-F1
#
_entry.id   AF-Q3ILL9-F1
#
_cell.length_a   1.000
_cell.length_b   1.000
_cell.length_c   1.000
_cell.angle_alpha   90.00
_cell.angle_beta   90.00
_cell.angle_gamma   90.00
#
_symmetry.space_group_name_H-M   'P 1'
#
loop_
_entity.id
_entity.type
_entity.pdbx_description
1 polymer ?
#
loop_
_entity_poly.entity_id
_entity_poly.type
_entity_poly.pdbx_seq_one_letter_code
_entity_poly.pdbx_strand_id
1 'polypeptide(L)'
;MNSSHVSLSNRLVLHQFLAIFIAICAFNTNAQQTKSEKNELARMQAQLNAEVMSRPFLAEKPEEVDAYIKSMLEKNIKPEEYKGTYWRNGYTCRDLLRYNWTQYRNCRYYYRYHGRYY
;
A
#
# COMPACT_ATOMS: atom_id res chain seq x y z
N MET A 1 15.64 40.13 66.16
CA MET A 1 15.11 40.46 64.81
C MET A 1 15.72 39.47 63.82
N ASN A 2 15.02 38.40 63.41
CA ASN A 2 15.49 37.49 62.35
C ASN A 2 14.39 36.58 61.75
N SER A 3 13.17 36.56 62.30
CA SER A 3 12.12 35.63 61.88
C SER A 3 11.36 36.04 60.60
N SER A 4 11.39 37.32 60.22
CA SER A 4 10.61 37.84 59.08
C SER A 4 11.23 37.55 57.70
N HIS A 5 12.55 37.35 57.63
CA HIS A 5 13.24 37.03 56.38
C HIS A 5 13.10 35.55 55.96
N VAL A 6 12.96 34.64 56.94
CA VAL A 6 12.82 33.20 56.69
C VAL A 6 11.45 32.87 56.07
N SER A 7 10.38 33.56 56.49
CA SER A 7 9.04 33.31 55.95
C SER A 7 8.85 33.82 54.52
N LEU A 8 9.57 34.86 54.11
CA LEU A 8 9.50 35.42 52.75
C LEU A 8 10.25 34.50 51.76
N SER A 9 11.40 33.98 52.17
CA SER A 9 12.21 33.02 51.39
C SER A 9 11.46 31.70 51.15
N ASN A 10 10.81 31.14 52.19
CA ASN A 10 10.01 29.91 52.06
C ASN A 10 8.80 30.07 51.13
N ARG A 11 8.15 31.24 51.10
CA ARG A 11 7.06 31.53 50.16
C ARG A 11 7.55 31.63 48.72
N LEU A 12 8.72 32.22 48.51
CA LEU A 12 9.35 32.32 47.19
C LEU A 12 9.72 30.93 46.64
N VAL A 13 10.32 30.09 47.48
CA VAL A 13 10.70 28.72 47.15
C VAL A 13 9.47 27.85 46.86
N LEU A 14 8.39 27.98 47.64
CA LEU A 14 7.14 27.27 47.41
C LEU A 14 6.48 27.67 46.07
N HIS A 15 6.49 28.95 45.72
CA HIS A 15 5.97 29.42 44.43
C HIS A 15 6.83 28.94 43.25
N GLN A 16 8.14 28.84 43.40
CA GLN A 16 9.01 28.26 42.38
C GLN A 16 8.73 26.77 42.16
N PHE A 17 8.56 25.99 43.23
CA PHE A 17 8.20 24.58 43.10
C PHE A 17 6.81 24.37 42.50
N LEU A 18 5.84 25.20 42.87
CA LEU A 18 4.49 25.14 42.30
C LEU A 18 4.49 25.48 40.79
N ALA A 19 5.25 26.48 40.36
CA ALA A 19 5.38 26.86 38.96
C ALA A 19 6.03 25.74 38.12
N ILE A 20 7.06 25.08 38.66
CA ILE A 20 7.72 23.94 38.00
C ILE A 20 6.76 22.75 37.88
N PHE A 21 5.97 22.47 38.92
CA PHE A 21 5.00 21.37 38.90
C PHE A 21 3.90 21.59 37.86
N ILE A 22 3.37 22.82 37.76
CA ILE A 22 2.37 23.18 36.74
C ILE A 22 2.95 23.08 35.33
N ALA A 23 4.20 23.51 35.12
CA ALA A 23 4.88 23.36 33.83
C ALA A 23 5.02 21.87 33.44
N ILE A 24 5.44 21.00 34.36
CA ILE A 24 5.57 19.55 34.11
C ILE A 24 4.20 18.93 33.78
N CYS A 25 3.13 19.31 34.47
CA CYS A 25 1.78 18.82 34.17
C CYS A 25 1.31 19.24 32.76
N ALA A 26 1.64 20.45 32.31
CA ALA A 26 1.27 20.95 30.97
C ALA A 26 2.02 20.25 29.82
N PHE A 27 3.22 19.71 30.04
CA PHE A 27 3.96 18.97 29.01
C PHE A 27 3.45 17.54 28.75
N ASN A 28 2.75 16.92 29.70
CA ASN A 28 2.39 15.49 29.63
C ASN A 28 1.09 15.19 28.85
N THR A 29 0.29 16.19 28.47
CA THR A 29 -1.04 15.99 27.84
C THR A 29 -0.97 15.63 26.34
N ASN A 30 0.17 15.84 25.66
CA ASN A 30 0.30 15.61 24.22
C ASN A 30 0.62 14.14 23.82
N ALA A 31 0.97 13.27 24.78
CA ALA A 31 1.40 11.89 24.47
C ALA A 31 0.23 10.97 24.03
N GLN A 32 -0.99 11.23 24.50
CA GLN A 32 -2.12 10.32 24.32
C GLN A 32 -2.72 10.37 22.90
N GLN A 33 -2.70 11.54 22.26
CA GLN A 33 -3.22 11.72 20.89
C GLN A 33 -2.36 10.98 19.85
N THR A 34 -1.03 11.06 19.98
CA THR A 34 -0.09 10.40 19.04
C THR A 34 -0.19 8.87 19.06
N LYS A 35 -0.62 8.25 20.17
CA LYS A 35 -0.76 6.79 20.28
C LYS A 35 -1.98 6.28 19.51
N SER A 36 -3.08 7.04 19.51
CA SER A 36 -4.30 6.70 18.77
C SER A 36 -4.06 6.78 17.27
N GLU A 37 -3.47 7.89 16.79
CA GLU A 37 -3.16 8.11 15.38
C GLU A 37 -2.18 7.05 14.84
N LYS A 38 -1.15 6.68 15.62
CA LYS A 38 -0.22 5.60 15.26
C LYS A 38 -0.89 4.23 15.15
N ASN A 39 -1.83 3.93 16.04
CA ASN A 39 -2.58 2.66 15.98
C ASN A 39 -3.50 2.59 14.75
N GLU A 40 -4.16 3.70 14.41
CA GLU A 40 -4.97 3.77 13.18
C GLU A 40 -4.13 3.62 11.93
N LEU A 41 -2.98 4.29 11.86
CA LEU A 41 -2.03 4.16 10.75
C LEU A 41 -1.52 2.72 10.61
N ALA A 42 -1.17 2.06 11.73
CA ALA A 42 -0.73 0.67 11.72
C ALA A 42 -1.82 -0.29 11.21
N ARG A 43 -3.07 -0.06 11.59
CA ARG A 43 -4.23 -0.83 11.11
C ARG A 43 -4.44 -0.62 9.60
N MET A 44 -4.36 0.62 9.13
CA MET A 44 -4.47 0.92 7.70
C MET A 44 -3.33 0.26 6.89
N GLN A 45 -2.10 0.32 7.38
CA GLN A 45 -0.97 -0.34 6.72
C GLN A 45 -1.15 -1.87 6.65
N ALA A 46 -1.62 -2.48 7.73
CA ALA A 46 -1.88 -3.92 7.77
C ALA A 46 -2.96 -4.33 6.76
N GLN A 47 -4.03 -3.53 6.62
CA GLN A 47 -5.08 -3.76 5.63
C GLN A 47 -4.56 -3.64 4.20
N LEU A 48 -3.79 -2.59 3.89
CA LEU A 48 -3.19 -2.42 2.57
C LEU A 48 -2.22 -3.54 2.23
N ASN A 49 -1.40 -3.97 3.20
CA ASN A 49 -0.50 -5.12 3.02
C ASN A 49 -1.30 -6.40 2.78
N ALA A 50 -2.37 -6.65 3.53
CA ALA A 50 -3.21 -7.83 3.34
C ALA A 50 -3.88 -7.83 1.95
N GLU A 51 -4.35 -6.67 1.47
CA GLU A 51 -4.92 -6.54 0.14
C GLU A 51 -3.89 -6.83 -0.96
N VAL A 52 -2.69 -6.26 -0.85
CA VAL A 52 -1.60 -6.49 -1.81
C VAL A 52 -1.21 -7.97 -1.85
N MET A 53 -1.11 -8.62 -0.69
CA MET A 53 -0.75 -10.03 -0.58
C MET A 53 -1.87 -10.98 -1.04
N SER A 54 -3.13 -10.56 -0.97
CA SER A 54 -4.28 -11.37 -1.40
C SER A 54 -4.41 -11.50 -2.93
N ARG A 55 -3.74 -10.62 -3.68
CA ARG A 55 -3.79 -10.63 -5.15
C ARG A 55 -2.79 -11.65 -5.69
N PRO A 56 -3.16 -12.51 -6.66
CA PRO A 56 -2.22 -13.45 -7.25
C PRO A 56 -1.10 -12.69 -7.96
N PHE A 57 0.15 -12.92 -7.53
CA PHE A 57 1.32 -12.39 -8.21
C PHE A 57 1.58 -13.20 -9.47
N LEU A 58 0.91 -12.84 -10.56
CA LEU A 58 1.11 -13.44 -11.87
C LEU A 58 2.32 -12.79 -12.52
N ALA A 59 3.49 -13.41 -12.34
CA ALA A 59 4.71 -13.01 -13.02
C ALA A 59 4.63 -13.34 -14.53
N GLU A 60 5.17 -12.45 -15.36
CA GLU A 60 5.32 -12.74 -16.77
C GLU A 60 6.38 -13.84 -16.96
N LYS A 61 6.07 -14.82 -17.80
CA LYS A 61 7.00 -15.86 -18.24
C LYS A 61 7.15 -15.81 -19.77
N PRO A 62 8.06 -14.95 -20.29
CA PRO A 62 8.15 -14.70 -21.73
C PRO A 62 8.42 -15.96 -22.56
N GLU A 63 9.31 -16.83 -22.08
CA GLU A 63 9.69 -18.06 -22.77
C GLU A 63 8.50 -19.03 -22.96
N GLU A 64 7.67 -19.21 -21.92
CA GLU A 64 6.46 -20.05 -22.01
C GLU A 64 5.45 -19.48 -23.01
N VAL A 65 5.32 -18.15 -23.05
CA VAL A 65 4.42 -17.45 -23.99
C VAL A 65 4.93 -17.59 -25.41
N ASP A 66 6.23 -17.38 -25.65
CA ASP A 66 6.82 -17.46 -26.98
C ASP A 66 6.79 -18.90 -27.51
N ALA A 67 7.04 -19.90 -26.66
CA ALA A 67 6.91 -21.31 -27.02
C ALA A 67 5.47 -21.65 -27.43
N TYR A 68 4.47 -21.18 -26.68
CA TYR A 68 3.06 -21.35 -27.03
C TYR A 68 2.74 -20.70 -28.39
N ILE A 69 3.09 -19.42 -28.56
CA ILE A 69 2.85 -18.66 -29.80
C ILE A 69 3.47 -19.37 -31.00
N LYS A 70 4.74 -19.79 -30.87
CA LYS A 70 5.45 -20.53 -31.93
C LYS A 70 4.68 -21.80 -32.32
N SER A 71 4.27 -22.60 -31.34
CA SER A 71 3.53 -23.85 -31.59
C SER A 71 2.17 -23.62 -32.27
N MET A 72 1.48 -22.52 -31.98
CA MET A 72 0.17 -22.19 -32.56
C MET A 72 0.31 -21.66 -33.99
N LEU A 73 1.34 -20.84 -34.25
CA LEU A 73 1.69 -20.35 -35.57
C LEU A 73 2.13 -21.50 -36.50
N GLU A 74 2.97 -22.42 -36.01
CA GLU A 74 3.39 -23.61 -36.76
C GLU A 74 2.20 -24.49 -37.16
N LYS A 75 1.18 -24.57 -36.32
CA LYS A 75 -0.07 -25.29 -36.60
C LYS A 75 -1.06 -24.49 -37.46
N ASN A 76 -0.74 -23.24 -37.79
CA ASN A 76 -1.60 -22.33 -38.55
C ASN A 76 -3.02 -22.18 -37.97
N ILE A 77 -3.14 -22.23 -36.64
CA ILE A 77 -4.44 -22.15 -35.95
C ILE A 77 -4.79 -20.68 -35.74
N LYS A 78 -5.83 -20.17 -36.40
CA LYS A 78 -6.28 -18.79 -36.16
C LYS A 78 -6.68 -18.58 -34.68
N PRO A 79 -6.18 -17.53 -33.99
CA PRO A 79 -6.59 -17.23 -32.63
C PRO A 79 -8.08 -16.88 -32.58
N GLU A 80 -8.74 -17.31 -31.51
CA GLU A 80 -10.13 -16.92 -31.24
C GLU A 80 -10.22 -15.44 -30.84
N GLU A 81 -11.33 -14.81 -31.23
CA GLU A 81 -11.74 -13.52 -30.68
C GLU A 81 -11.99 -13.63 -29.17
N TYR A 82 -11.83 -12.51 -28.45
CA TYR A 82 -11.99 -12.49 -27.01
C TYR A 82 -13.44 -12.78 -26.58
N LYS A 83 -13.63 -13.69 -25.62
CA LYS A 83 -14.94 -14.11 -25.09
C LYS A 83 -15.05 -13.94 -23.56
N GLY A 84 -14.43 -12.91 -22.98
CA GLY A 84 -14.44 -12.67 -21.53
C GLY A 84 -14.99 -11.31 -21.11
N THR A 85 -14.81 -10.96 -19.84
CA THR A 85 -15.28 -9.70 -19.23
C THR A 85 -14.16 -8.77 -18.77
N TYR A 86 -12.90 -9.19 -18.89
CA TYR A 86 -11.74 -8.43 -18.40
C TYR A 86 -11.16 -7.45 -19.42
N TRP A 87 -11.39 -7.67 -20.72
CA TRP A 87 -10.94 -6.75 -21.77
C TRP A 87 -11.71 -5.43 -21.73
N ARG A 88 -10.99 -4.32 -21.96
CA ARG A 88 -11.57 -2.96 -22.07
C ARG A 88 -10.84 -2.18 -23.16
N ASN A 89 -11.52 -1.22 -23.76
CA ASN A 89 -10.90 -0.31 -24.72
C ASN A 89 -9.69 0.41 -24.09
N GLY A 90 -8.57 0.43 -24.81
CA GLY A 90 -7.29 0.99 -24.34
C GLY A 90 -6.40 0.01 -23.56
N TYR A 91 -6.84 -1.24 -23.32
CA TYR A 91 -5.99 -2.24 -22.71
C TYR A 91 -4.92 -2.76 -23.68
N THR A 92 -3.82 -3.21 -23.08
CA THR A 92 -2.80 -4.05 -23.70
C THR A 92 -2.93 -5.48 -23.18
N CYS A 93 -2.21 -6.44 -23.77
CA CYS A 93 -2.21 -7.80 -23.24
C CYS A 93 -1.77 -7.86 -21.77
N ARG A 94 -0.80 -7.03 -21.35
CA ARG A 94 -0.30 -7.00 -19.97
C ARG A 94 -1.39 -6.70 -18.95
N ASP A 95 -2.42 -5.94 -19.34
CA ASP A 95 -3.56 -5.63 -18.51
C ASP A 95 -4.43 -6.86 -18.18
N LEU A 96 -4.38 -7.91 -19.00
CA LEU A 96 -5.06 -9.18 -18.73
C LEU A 96 -4.27 -10.08 -17.76
N LEU A 97 -2.95 -9.87 -17.63
CA LEU A 97 -2.09 -10.68 -16.76
C LEU A 97 -2.52 -10.60 -15.30
N ARG A 98 -3.07 -9.47 -14.84
CA ARG A 98 -3.56 -9.30 -13.47
C ARG A 98 -4.78 -10.16 -13.13
N TYR A 99 -5.49 -10.65 -14.14
CA TYR A 99 -6.73 -11.42 -13.97
C TYR A 99 -6.54 -12.89 -14.29
N ASN A 100 -5.83 -13.20 -15.38
CA ASN A 100 -5.73 -14.57 -15.87
C ASN A 100 -4.52 -14.73 -16.82
N TRP A 101 -3.62 -15.65 -16.46
CA TRP A 101 -2.47 -16.05 -17.29
C TRP A 101 -2.86 -16.50 -18.71
N THR A 102 -3.92 -17.30 -18.84
CA THR A 102 -4.39 -17.80 -20.14
C THR A 102 -4.89 -16.68 -21.04
N GLN A 103 -5.63 -15.71 -20.48
CA GLN A 103 -6.10 -14.57 -21.26
C GLN A 103 -4.94 -13.68 -21.71
N TYR A 104 -3.96 -13.47 -20.83
CA TYR A 104 -2.72 -12.80 -21.16
C TYR A 104 -1.98 -13.48 -22.33
N ARG A 105 -1.70 -14.79 -22.21
CA ARG A 105 -1.02 -15.59 -23.23
C ARG A 105 -1.78 -15.59 -24.56
N ASN A 106 -3.10 -15.78 -24.52
CA ASN A 106 -3.94 -15.78 -25.72
C ASN A 106 -3.98 -14.40 -26.39
N CYS A 107 -4.00 -13.30 -25.62
CA CYS A 107 -3.87 -11.96 -26.18
C CYS A 107 -2.52 -11.74 -26.85
N ARG A 108 -1.42 -12.19 -26.22
CA ARG A 108 -0.08 -12.11 -26.84
C ARG A 108 -0.03 -12.87 -28.16
N TYR A 109 -0.70 -14.02 -28.23
CA TYR A 109 -0.86 -14.76 -29.47
C TYR A 109 -1.69 -14.00 -30.50
N TYR A 110 -2.86 -13.49 -30.11
CA TYR A 110 -3.74 -12.69 -30.98
C TYR A 110 -3.01 -11.48 -31.56
N TYR A 111 -2.27 -10.73 -30.73
CA TYR A 111 -1.47 -9.60 -31.17
C TYR A 111 -0.38 -9.99 -32.15
N ARG A 112 0.30 -11.13 -31.93
CA ARG A 112 1.32 -11.62 -32.87
C ARG A 112 0.72 -11.98 -34.23
N TYR A 113 -0.47 -12.56 -34.25
CA TYR A 113 -1.15 -13.00 -35.47
C TYR A 113 -1.80 -11.83 -36.23
N HIS A 114 -2.47 -10.91 -35.54
CA HIS A 114 -3.25 -9.82 -36.14
C HIS A 114 -2.57 -8.45 -36.18
N GLY A 115 -1.50 -8.24 -35.40
CA GLY A 115 -0.83 -6.94 -35.27
C GLY A 115 -1.59 -5.91 -34.44
N ARG A 116 -2.70 -6.30 -33.80
CA ARG A 116 -3.53 -5.45 -32.95
C ARG A 116 -4.01 -6.21 -31.72
N TYR A 117 -4.38 -5.49 -30.67
CA TYR A 117 -5.08 -6.08 -29.55
C TYR A 117 -6.54 -6.40 -29.92
N TYR A 118 -7.25 -7.09 -29.02
CA TYR A 118 -8.66 -7.46 -29.23
C TYR A 118 -9.51 -6.24 -29.59
#